data_AF-A0A9N9SY28-F1
#
_entry.id   AF-A0A9N9SY28-F1
#
_cell.length_a   1.000
_cell.length_b   1.000
_cell.length_c   1.000
_cell.angle_alpha   90.00
_cell.angle_beta   90.00
_cell.angle_gamma   90.00
#
_symmetry.space_group_name_H-M   'P 1'
#
loop_
_entity.id
_entity.type
_entity.pdbx_description
1 polymer ?
#
loop_
_entity_poly.entity_id
_entity_poly.type
_entity_poly.pdbx_seq_one_letter_code
_entity_poly.pdbx_strand_id
1 'polypeptide(L)'
;MPKNNEMVQKENDKCPCIIDQIFTGGLQSDLVCKRCNGVSTTIDPIWDFSLDLGPVTLGGRQPSSLHECLDRFTRAELLENKEKTFCSNCQSHEESTKQFTMKTLPIVVCFHLKRFQHTNEVKKKISTVISFPEMLDMTPFMSRSKEQTSFPIDNRYSLFAVIIHVGPTIDIGHYVAYVRQQHDYWYKCDDDVITRANLKEVLGSEG
;
A
#
# COMPACT_ATOMS: atom_id res chain seq x y z
N MET A 1 0.10 -28.92 -35.96
CA MET A 1 -0.25 -27.48 -35.89
C MET A 1 -0.53 -27.15 -34.44
N PRO A 2 0.34 -26.38 -33.76
CA PRO A 2 0.18 -26.10 -32.34
C PRO A 2 -0.98 -25.12 -32.16
N LYS A 3 -1.88 -25.43 -31.22
CA LYS A 3 -2.95 -24.53 -30.79
C LYS A 3 -2.34 -23.51 -29.84
N ASN A 4 -2.39 -22.24 -30.24
CA ASN A 4 -2.16 -21.10 -29.35
C ASN A 4 -3.10 -21.21 -28.14
N ASN A 5 -2.54 -21.39 -26.95
CA ASN A 5 -3.25 -21.17 -25.70
C ASN A 5 -2.99 -19.71 -25.28
N GLU A 6 -3.62 -18.79 -25.98
CA GLU A 6 -3.84 -17.44 -25.46
C GLU A 6 -4.88 -17.58 -24.34
N MET A 7 -4.42 -17.49 -23.09
CA MET A 7 -5.30 -17.33 -21.95
C MET A 7 -5.94 -15.95 -22.04
N VAL A 8 -7.11 -15.90 -22.67
CA VAL A 8 -8.02 -14.74 -22.63
C VAL A 8 -8.36 -14.50 -21.15
N GLN A 9 -7.75 -13.48 -20.55
CA GLN A 9 -8.11 -13.01 -19.22
C GLN A 9 -9.56 -12.47 -19.30
N LYS A 10 -10.45 -13.02 -18.46
CA LYS A 10 -11.82 -12.54 -18.32
C LYS A 10 -11.81 -11.12 -17.75
N GLU A 11 -11.93 -10.12 -18.62
CA GLU A 11 -12.41 -8.79 -18.24
C GLU A 11 -13.93 -8.87 -17.98
N ASN A 12 -14.40 -9.23 -16.76
CA ASN A 12 -15.78 -8.87 -16.35
C ASN A 12 -16.20 -9.01 -14.86
N ASP A 13 -15.32 -9.21 -13.89
CA ASP A 13 -15.73 -9.43 -12.49
C ASP A 13 -15.61 -8.18 -11.58
N LYS A 14 -15.96 -6.98 -12.07
CA LYS A 14 -16.04 -5.79 -11.20
C LYS A 14 -17.45 -5.62 -10.66
N CYS A 15 -17.62 -5.62 -9.33
CA CYS A 15 -18.91 -5.33 -8.71
C CYS A 15 -19.31 -3.87 -9.03
N PRO A 16 -20.57 -3.60 -9.40
CA PRO A 16 -21.03 -2.24 -9.64
C PRO A 16 -21.29 -1.46 -8.34
N CYS A 17 -21.01 -1.99 -7.16
CA CYS A 17 -21.26 -1.28 -5.91
C CYS A 17 -20.33 -0.07 -5.76
N ILE A 18 -20.77 0.91 -4.98
CA ILE A 18 -20.00 2.14 -4.71
C ILE A 18 -18.63 1.85 -4.08
N ILE A 19 -18.51 0.76 -3.30
CA ILE A 19 -17.25 0.38 -2.66
C ILE A 19 -16.21 0.00 -3.71
N ASP A 20 -16.58 -0.88 -4.65
CA ASP A 20 -15.64 -1.34 -5.67
C ASP A 20 -15.31 -0.26 -6.71
N GLN A 21 -16.25 0.65 -6.99
CA GLN A 21 -16.00 1.77 -7.90
C GLN A 21 -15.05 2.82 -7.31
N ILE A 22 -15.10 3.05 -6.00
CA ILE A 22 -14.35 4.14 -5.35
C ILE A 22 -13.03 3.65 -4.75
N PHE A 23 -13.02 2.50 -4.09
CA PHE A 23 -11.92 2.07 -3.24
C PHE A 23 -11.08 0.92 -3.81
N THR A 24 -11.53 0.26 -4.89
CA THR A 24 -10.78 -0.89 -5.44
C THR A 24 -9.78 -0.48 -6.51
N GLY A 25 -8.50 -0.71 -6.20
CA GLY A 25 -7.40 -0.69 -7.16
C GLY A 25 -7.02 -2.11 -7.63
N GLY A 26 -5.96 -2.19 -8.42
CA GLY A 26 -5.35 -3.45 -8.85
C GLY A 26 -3.89 -3.51 -8.44
N LEU A 27 -3.55 -4.46 -7.58
CA LEU A 27 -2.19 -4.76 -7.13
C LEU A 27 -1.55 -5.80 -8.06
N GLN A 28 -0.48 -5.43 -8.75
CA GLN A 28 0.32 -6.35 -9.55
C GLN A 28 1.39 -7.02 -8.67
N SER A 29 1.37 -8.35 -8.62
CA SER A 29 2.40 -9.19 -8.00
C SER A 29 3.23 -9.86 -9.08
N ASP A 30 4.48 -9.45 -9.23
CA ASP A 30 5.44 -10.07 -10.15
C ASP A 30 6.37 -11.02 -9.40
N LEU A 31 6.43 -12.26 -9.87
CA LEU A 31 7.38 -13.27 -9.43
C LEU A 31 8.41 -13.51 -10.54
N VAL A 32 9.67 -13.19 -10.28
CA VAL A 32 10.77 -13.27 -11.25
C VAL A 32 11.74 -14.37 -10.84
N CYS A 33 11.81 -15.44 -11.65
CA CYS A 33 12.75 -16.54 -11.45
C CYS A 33 14.19 -16.06 -11.68
N LYS A 34 15.10 -16.31 -10.73
CA LYS A 34 16.51 -15.90 -10.83
C LYS A 34 17.37 -16.77 -11.74
N ARG A 35 16.86 -17.93 -12.15
CA ARG A 35 17.56 -18.83 -13.08
C ARG A 35 17.29 -18.48 -14.55
N CYS A 36 16.03 -18.26 -14.93
CA CYS A 36 15.65 -18.04 -16.33
C CYS A 36 15.09 -16.65 -16.62
N ASN A 37 14.94 -15.79 -15.61
CA ASN A 37 14.30 -14.46 -15.70
C ASN A 37 12.85 -14.49 -16.21
N GLY A 38 12.19 -15.66 -16.18
CA GLY A 38 10.77 -15.77 -16.43
C GLY A 38 9.97 -15.00 -15.39
N VAL A 39 8.96 -14.25 -15.85
CA VAL A 39 8.08 -13.44 -15.01
C VAL A 39 6.70 -14.10 -14.98
N SER A 40 6.17 -14.30 -13.78
CA SER A 40 4.77 -14.65 -13.54
C SER A 40 4.09 -13.48 -12.87
N THR A 41 3.04 -12.95 -13.50
CA THR A 41 2.30 -11.77 -13.03
C THR A 41 0.90 -12.17 -12.60
N THR A 42 0.51 -11.77 -11.40
CA THR A 42 -0.87 -11.86 -10.89
C THR A 42 -1.38 -10.46 -10.59
N ILE A 43 -2.66 -10.18 -10.88
CA ILE A 43 -3.30 -8.90 -10.54
C ILE A 43 -4.44 -9.21 -9.57
N ASP A 44 -4.31 -8.72 -8.35
CA ASP A 44 -5.29 -8.91 -7.27
C ASP A 44 -6.00 -7.57 -6.96
N PRO A 45 -7.30 -7.59 -6.60
CA PRO A 45 -7.98 -6.40 -6.11
C PRO A 45 -7.37 -5.94 -4.77
N ILE A 46 -7.30 -4.63 -4.55
CA ILE A 46 -6.84 -4.02 -3.31
C ILE A 46 -7.76 -2.88 -2.88
N TRP A 47 -8.09 -2.81 -1.59
CA TRP A 47 -8.94 -1.77 -1.00
C TRP A 47 -8.19 -0.81 -0.07
N ASP A 48 -7.11 -1.29 0.55
CA ASP A 48 -6.22 -0.51 1.39
C ASP A 48 -4.77 -1.00 1.28
N PHE A 49 -3.82 -0.11 1.55
CA PHE A 49 -2.41 -0.43 1.65
C PHE A 49 -2.02 -0.53 3.12
N SER A 50 -1.89 -1.76 3.60
CA SER A 50 -1.40 -2.04 4.94
C SER A 50 0.13 -2.07 4.96
N LEU A 51 0.75 -0.97 5.38
CA LEU A 51 2.19 -0.68 5.29
C LEU A 51 2.94 -1.09 6.56
N ASP A 52 3.97 -1.92 6.40
CA ASP A 52 4.80 -2.41 7.50
C ASP A 52 5.80 -1.37 8.00
N LEU A 53 5.65 -1.00 9.29
CA LEU A 53 6.63 -0.22 10.05
C LEU A 53 7.60 -1.13 10.82
N GLY A 54 7.64 -2.42 10.49
CA GLY A 54 8.34 -3.45 11.26
C GLY A 54 9.85 -3.18 11.42
N PRO A 55 10.50 -3.83 12.41
CA PRO A 55 11.93 -3.66 12.62
C PRO A 55 12.69 -4.03 11.36
N VAL A 56 13.84 -3.40 11.23
CA VAL A 56 14.75 -3.55 10.11
C VAL A 56 15.21 -5.01 10.06
N THR A 57 14.60 -5.81 9.19
CA THR A 57 15.02 -7.20 9.00
C THR A 57 16.32 -7.34 8.21
N LEU A 58 16.85 -6.24 7.64
CA LEU A 58 18.07 -6.25 6.81
C LEU A 58 18.87 -4.93 6.90
N GLY A 59 19.33 -4.52 8.09
CA GLY A 59 20.29 -3.41 8.27
C GLY A 59 19.88 -1.98 7.84
N GLY A 60 18.71 -1.77 7.25
CA GLY A 60 18.09 -0.46 6.99
C GLY A 60 17.64 0.33 8.25
N ARG A 61 16.89 1.40 8.03
CA ARG A 61 16.28 2.22 9.10
C ARG A 61 14.77 2.02 9.10
N GLN A 62 14.11 2.31 10.23
CA GLN A 62 12.66 2.44 10.22
C GLN A 62 12.22 3.52 9.23
N PRO A 63 11.12 3.33 8.47
CA PRO A 63 10.65 4.38 7.59
C PRO A 63 10.26 5.59 8.44
N SER A 64 10.47 6.76 7.86
CA SER A 64 10.22 8.08 8.46
C SER A 64 9.16 8.87 7.68
N SER A 65 8.72 8.34 6.54
CA SER A 65 7.68 8.92 5.70
C SER A 65 6.81 7.88 5.01
N LEU A 66 5.60 8.27 4.63
CA LEU A 66 4.69 7.46 3.82
C LEU A 66 5.34 7.05 2.49
N HIS A 67 6.15 7.94 1.91
CA HIS A 67 6.90 7.63 0.70
C HIS A 67 7.89 6.47 0.91
N GLU A 68 8.65 6.49 2.01
CA GLU A 68 9.55 5.36 2.36
C GLU A 68 8.78 4.07 2.66
N CYS A 69 7.60 4.16 3.27
CA CYS A 69 6.73 3.00 3.47
C CYS A 69 6.28 2.39 2.13
N LEU A 70 5.91 3.23 1.15
CA LEU A 70 5.50 2.79 -0.19
C LEU A 70 6.67 2.25 -1.01
N ASP A 71 7.85 2.87 -0.92
CA ASP A 71 9.09 2.35 -1.51
C ASP A 71 9.41 0.96 -0.96
N ARG A 72 9.29 0.76 0.36
CA ARG A 72 9.44 -0.57 0.97
C ARG A 72 8.38 -1.55 0.48
N PHE A 73 7.12 -1.15 0.47
CA PHE A 73 6.01 -2.00 0.02
C PHE A 73 6.16 -2.47 -1.43
N THR A 74 6.72 -1.63 -2.30
CA THR A 74 6.89 -1.90 -3.74
C THR A 74 8.28 -2.40 -4.14
N ARG A 75 9.18 -2.61 -3.15
CA ARG A 75 10.52 -3.12 -3.39
C ARG A 75 10.46 -4.58 -3.84
N ALA A 76 11.32 -4.96 -4.77
CA ALA A 76 11.53 -6.37 -5.06
C ALA A 76 12.28 -7.03 -3.91
N GLU A 77 11.73 -8.11 -3.36
CA GLU A 77 12.31 -8.86 -2.26
C GLU A 77 12.67 -10.27 -2.73
N LEU A 78 13.84 -10.77 -2.32
CA LEU A 78 14.24 -12.15 -2.59
C LEU A 78 13.48 -13.07 -1.64
N LEU A 79 12.79 -14.07 -2.18
CA LEU A 79 12.19 -15.12 -1.36
C LEU A 79 13.33 -15.99 -0.80
N GLU A 80 13.49 -15.98 0.53
CA GLU A 80 14.61 -16.67 1.20
C GLU A 80 14.60 -18.18 0.91
N ASN A 81 15.77 -18.84 1.06
CA ASN A 81 16.07 -20.21 0.63
C ASN A 81 15.07 -21.32 1.03
N LYS A 82 14.17 -21.09 1.98
CA LYS A 82 13.10 -22.04 2.38
C LYS A 82 11.82 -21.89 1.54
N GLU A 83 11.71 -20.85 0.71
CA GLU A 83 10.53 -20.49 -0.10
C GLU A 83 10.82 -20.55 -1.61
N LYS A 84 11.61 -21.53 -2.07
CA LYS A 84 11.81 -21.70 -3.52
C LYS A 84 10.48 -21.95 -4.22
N THR A 85 10.21 -21.15 -5.25
CA THR A 85 8.96 -21.23 -6.02
C THR A 85 9.13 -22.14 -7.22
N PHE A 86 8.11 -22.92 -7.55
CA PHE A 86 8.11 -23.73 -8.77
C PHE A 86 8.07 -22.83 -10.01
N CYS A 87 9.09 -22.90 -10.86
CA CYS A 87 9.17 -22.17 -12.11
C CYS A 87 8.72 -23.06 -13.27
N SER A 88 7.60 -22.73 -13.93
CA SER A 88 7.08 -23.52 -15.05
C SER A 88 8.02 -23.61 -16.26
N ASN A 89 8.87 -22.59 -16.47
CA ASN A 89 9.87 -22.59 -17.56
C ASN A 89 11.06 -23.50 -17.26
N CYS A 90 11.50 -23.57 -16.00
CA CYS A 90 12.61 -24.43 -15.58
C CYS A 90 12.17 -25.84 -15.19
N GLN A 91 10.87 -26.03 -14.93
CA GLN A 91 10.28 -27.25 -14.37
C GLN A 91 10.93 -27.69 -13.05
N SER A 92 11.36 -26.73 -12.23
CA SER A 92 12.05 -26.95 -10.96
C SER A 92 11.76 -25.83 -9.97
N HIS A 93 12.05 -26.08 -8.68
CA HIS A 93 12.00 -25.06 -7.64
C HIS A 93 13.25 -24.18 -7.69
N GLU A 94 13.05 -22.90 -7.98
CA GLU A 94 14.12 -21.93 -8.16
C GLU A 94 13.97 -20.77 -7.18
N GLU A 95 15.08 -20.08 -6.93
CA GLU A 95 15.05 -18.79 -6.26
C GLU A 95 14.32 -17.76 -7.14
N SER A 96 13.50 -16.93 -6.51
CA SER A 96 12.72 -15.91 -7.18
C SER A 96 12.69 -14.63 -6.36
N THR A 97 12.57 -13.48 -7.02
CA THR A 97 12.14 -12.24 -6.36
C THR A 97 10.65 -12.04 -6.52
N LYS A 98 10.00 -11.53 -5.48
CA LYS A 98 8.62 -11.06 -5.52
C LYS A 98 8.60 -9.55 -5.42
N GLN A 99 7.76 -8.90 -6.22
CA GLN A 99 7.57 -7.46 -6.18
C GLN A 99 6.09 -7.11 -6.30
N PHE A 100 5.64 -6.12 -5.54
CA PHE A 100 4.32 -5.52 -5.70
C PHE A 100 4.42 -4.16 -6.39
N THR A 101 3.53 -3.88 -7.34
CA THR A 101 3.39 -2.56 -7.99
C THR A 101 1.91 -2.27 -8.29
N MET A 102 1.56 -1.01 -8.51
CA MET A 102 0.16 -0.62 -8.70
C MET A 102 -0.19 -0.73 -10.19
N LYS A 103 -1.11 -1.62 -10.55
CA LYS A 103 -1.62 -1.75 -11.92
C LYS A 103 -2.64 -0.67 -12.22
N THR A 104 -3.57 -0.47 -11.28
CA THR A 104 -4.60 0.58 -11.33
C THR A 104 -4.76 1.14 -9.92
N LEU A 105 -5.01 2.44 -9.82
CA LEU A 105 -5.25 3.12 -8.54
C LEU A 105 -6.75 3.37 -8.35
N PRO A 106 -7.28 3.28 -7.12
CA PRO A 106 -8.67 3.62 -6.81
C PRO A 106 -8.90 5.13 -6.77
N ILE A 107 -10.15 5.59 -6.82
CA ILE A 107 -10.49 7.02 -6.68
C ILE A 107 -10.10 7.53 -5.29
N VAL A 108 -10.32 6.72 -4.25
CA VAL A 108 -9.90 6.99 -2.87
C VAL A 108 -8.95 5.91 -2.42
N VAL A 109 -7.75 6.32 -2.01
CA VAL A 109 -6.74 5.41 -1.46
C VAL A 109 -6.74 5.49 0.07
N CYS A 110 -6.74 4.32 0.72
CA CYS A 110 -6.55 4.19 2.16
C CYS A 110 -5.14 3.63 2.45
N PHE A 111 -4.38 4.30 3.31
CA PHE A 111 -3.10 3.81 3.81
C PHE A 111 -3.25 3.49 5.30
N HIS A 112 -3.03 2.24 5.66
CA HIS A 112 -3.01 1.78 7.03
C HIS A 112 -1.55 1.53 7.45
N LEU A 113 -1.05 2.30 8.41
CA LEU A 113 0.26 2.04 8.99
C LEU A 113 0.13 0.96 10.06
N LYS A 114 0.81 -0.18 9.88
CA LYS A 114 0.80 -1.30 10.82
C LYS A 114 1.60 -0.96 12.09
N ARG A 115 0.99 -0.14 12.95
CA ARG A 115 1.61 0.41 14.17
C ARG A 115 1.62 -0.56 15.34
N PHE A 116 0.84 -1.64 15.30
CA PHE A 116 0.74 -2.56 16.42
C PHE A 116 1.53 -3.83 16.18
N GLN A 117 2.43 -4.13 17.11
CA GLN A 117 3.15 -5.39 17.15
C GLN A 117 2.52 -6.27 18.22
N HIS A 118 2.16 -7.50 17.82
CA HIS A 118 1.65 -8.51 18.72
C HIS A 118 2.66 -9.66 18.76
N THR A 119 3.43 -9.72 19.84
CA THR A 119 4.20 -10.92 20.20
C THR A 119 3.55 -11.59 21.40
N ASN A 120 3.87 -12.86 21.65
CA ASN A 120 3.31 -13.63 22.76
C ASN A 120 3.53 -12.97 24.14
N GLU A 121 4.46 -12.03 24.25
CA GLU A 121 4.90 -11.42 25.50
C GLU A 121 4.63 -9.91 25.56
N VAL A 122 4.51 -9.22 24.41
CA VAL A 122 4.39 -7.76 24.36
C VAL A 122 3.41 -7.30 23.29
N LYS A 123 2.41 -6.52 23.71
CA LYS A 123 1.61 -5.65 22.83
C LYS A 123 2.23 -4.26 22.86
N LYS A 124 2.83 -3.82 21.75
CA LYS A 124 3.48 -2.50 21.67
C LYS A 124 2.98 -1.72 20.46
N LYS A 125 2.68 -0.44 20.68
CA LYS A 125 2.51 0.54 19.60
C LYS A 125 3.88 1.06 19.14
N ILE A 126 4.09 1.08 17.83
CA ILE A 126 5.17 1.80 17.18
C ILE A 126 4.75 3.28 17.13
N SER A 127 5.30 4.08 18.05
CA SER A 127 5.02 5.52 18.14
C SER A 127 5.93 6.38 17.25
N THR A 128 6.70 5.77 16.34
CA THR A 128 7.50 6.52 15.37
C THR A 128 6.59 7.39 14.51
N VAL A 129 6.89 8.68 14.45
CA VAL A 129 6.19 9.62 13.58
C VAL A 129 6.53 9.28 12.14
N ILE A 130 5.50 9.05 11.33
CA ILE A 130 5.64 8.83 9.88
C ILE A 130 5.10 10.08 9.22
N SER A 131 5.98 10.84 8.57
CA SER A 131 5.56 12.04 7.84
C SER A 131 4.75 11.64 6.60
N PHE A 132 3.65 12.33 6.34
CA PHE A 132 2.84 12.16 5.14
C PHE A 132 2.56 13.54 4.52
N PRO A 133 2.51 13.65 3.19
CA PRO A 133 2.26 14.92 2.53
C PRO A 133 0.76 15.21 2.41
N GLU A 134 0.39 16.47 2.24
CA GLU A 134 -0.95 16.85 1.82
C GLU A 134 -1.25 16.38 0.39
N MET A 135 -0.23 16.37 -0.49
CA MET A 135 -0.32 15.89 -1.86
C MET A 135 0.65 14.74 -2.08
N LEU A 136 0.15 13.57 -2.50
CA LEU A 136 0.94 12.37 -2.72
C LEU A 136 0.94 12.01 -4.20
N ASP A 137 2.13 11.86 -4.80
CA ASP A 137 2.27 11.31 -6.15
C ASP A 137 2.53 9.80 -6.09
N MET A 138 1.61 9.01 -6.66
CA MET A 138 1.70 7.56 -6.71
C MET A 138 2.45 7.02 -7.94
N THR A 139 2.83 7.89 -8.90
CA THR A 139 3.51 7.50 -10.15
C THR A 139 4.73 6.61 -9.94
N PRO A 140 5.63 6.84 -8.95
CA PRO A 140 6.80 5.99 -8.73
C PRO A 140 6.48 4.53 -8.37
N PHE A 141 5.27 4.27 -7.88
CA PHE A 141 4.83 2.96 -7.37
C PHE A 141 3.99 2.18 -8.39
N MET A 142 3.73 2.76 -9.57
CA MET A 142 2.96 2.14 -10.63
C MET A 142 3.75 1.06 -11.38
N SER A 143 3.04 0.01 -11.81
CA SER A 143 3.57 -0.99 -12.75
C SER A 143 3.92 -0.32 -14.08
N ARG A 144 5.06 -0.68 -14.67
CA ARG A 144 5.45 -0.15 -15.99
C ARG A 144 4.71 -0.91 -17.08
N SER A 145 3.71 -0.31 -17.73
CA SER A 145 3.12 -0.87 -18.95
C SER A 145 3.98 -0.52 -20.17
N LYS A 146 4.11 -1.46 -21.12
CA LYS A 146 4.63 -1.19 -22.47
C LYS A 146 3.62 -0.41 -23.32
N GLU A 147 2.35 -0.48 -22.95
CA GLU A 147 1.24 0.28 -23.51
C GLU A 147 1.01 1.50 -22.62
N GLN A 148 1.86 2.51 -22.73
CA GLN A 148 1.49 3.83 -22.24
C GLN A 148 0.48 4.39 -23.22
N THR A 149 -0.79 4.41 -22.82
CA THR A 149 -1.79 5.25 -23.48
C THR A 149 -1.28 6.68 -23.49
N SER A 150 -1.52 7.38 -24.60
CA SER A 150 -0.97 8.69 -24.96
C SER A 150 -1.40 9.87 -24.05
N PHE A 151 -1.95 9.60 -22.87
CA PHE A 151 -2.39 10.59 -21.90
C PHE A 151 -1.70 10.35 -20.55
N PRO A 152 -1.09 11.38 -19.94
CA PRO A 152 -0.55 11.25 -18.59
C PRO A 152 -1.72 11.02 -17.62
N ILE A 153 -1.75 9.84 -17.00
CA ILE A 153 -2.66 9.56 -15.90
C ILE A 153 -2.15 10.35 -14.69
N ASP A 154 -2.98 11.27 -14.17
CA ASP A 154 -2.66 12.01 -12.95
C ASP A 154 -2.81 11.08 -11.74
N ASN A 155 -1.70 10.60 -11.22
CA ASN A 155 -1.66 9.69 -10.07
C ASN A 155 -1.52 10.45 -8.73
N ARG A 156 -1.87 11.74 -8.69
CA ARG A 156 -1.76 12.56 -7.48
C ARG A 156 -3.03 12.47 -6.63
N TYR A 157 -2.82 12.26 -5.34
CA TYR A 157 -3.88 12.27 -4.33
C TYR A 157 -3.75 13.50 -3.44
N SER A 158 -4.90 13.99 -2.99
CA SER A 158 -4.98 15.04 -1.98
C SER A 158 -5.51 14.45 -0.68
N LEU A 159 -4.81 14.68 0.42
CA LEU A 159 -5.19 14.21 1.74
C LEU A 159 -6.49 14.90 2.18
N PHE A 160 -7.46 14.10 2.60
CA PHE A 160 -8.74 14.62 3.10
C PHE A 160 -9.12 14.07 4.48
N ALA A 161 -8.45 13.02 4.97
CA ALA A 161 -8.69 12.48 6.29
C ALA A 161 -7.44 11.81 6.86
N VAL A 162 -7.29 11.86 8.19
CA VAL A 162 -6.28 11.12 8.97
C VAL A 162 -6.97 10.58 10.21
N ILE A 163 -6.81 9.30 10.50
CA ILE A 163 -7.30 8.68 11.74
C ILE A 163 -6.08 8.36 12.60
N ILE A 164 -6.07 8.85 13.83
CA ILE A 164 -4.96 8.65 14.77
C ILE A 164 -5.42 7.86 15.98
N HIS A 165 -4.56 6.96 16.45
CA HIS A 165 -4.71 6.28 17.72
C HIS A 165 -3.83 6.96 18.77
N VAL A 166 -4.41 7.44 19.86
CA VAL A 166 -3.72 8.04 21.00
C VAL A 166 -3.71 7.03 22.15
N GLY A 167 -2.55 6.51 22.52
CA GLY A 167 -2.43 5.52 23.59
C GLY A 167 -1.23 4.60 23.41
N PRO A 168 -0.82 3.90 24.48
CA PRO A 168 0.39 3.09 24.48
C PRO A 168 0.25 1.73 23.78
N THR A 169 -0.97 1.17 23.74
CA THR A 169 -1.22 -0.20 23.24
C THR A 169 -2.48 -0.25 22.41
N ILE A 170 -2.73 -1.37 21.73
CA ILE A 170 -3.98 -1.58 20.98
C ILE A 170 -5.21 -1.74 21.88
N ASP A 171 -5.01 -2.19 23.13
CA ASP A 171 -6.11 -2.42 24.07
C ASP A 171 -6.47 -1.15 24.87
N ILE A 172 -5.57 -0.16 24.91
CA ILE A 172 -5.70 1.05 25.71
C ILE A 172 -5.31 2.25 24.85
N GLY A 173 -6.32 3.01 24.46
CA GLY A 173 -6.15 4.26 23.75
C GLY A 173 -7.46 4.87 23.31
N HIS A 174 -7.36 5.85 22.43
CA HIS A 174 -8.46 6.68 21.96
C HIS A 174 -8.25 7.02 20.49
N TYR A 175 -9.32 7.00 19.69
CA TYR A 175 -9.23 7.35 18.28
C TYR A 175 -9.77 8.77 18.03
N VAL A 176 -9.02 9.53 17.24
CA VAL A 176 -9.42 10.87 16.79
C VAL A 176 -9.26 10.92 15.27
N ALA A 177 -10.13 11.68 14.60
CA ALA A 177 -10.01 11.92 13.17
C ALA A 177 -9.71 13.39 12.87
N TYR A 178 -8.81 13.65 11.93
CA TYR A 178 -8.74 14.92 11.23
C TYR A 178 -9.44 14.76 9.89
N VAL A 179 -10.37 15.66 9.56
CA VAL A 179 -11.12 15.64 8.30
C VAL A 179 -11.06 17.00 7.63
N ARG A 180 -10.80 17.00 6.32
CA ARG A 180 -10.83 18.18 5.46
C ARG A 180 -12.24 18.39 4.91
N GLN A 181 -12.74 19.60 5.08
CA GLN A 181 -14.04 20.04 4.60
C GLN A 181 -13.87 20.97 3.37
N GLN A 182 -14.97 21.55 2.90
CA GLN A 182 -14.97 22.58 1.85
C GLN A 182 -14.06 23.76 2.23
N HIS A 183 -13.52 24.44 1.22
CA HIS A 183 -12.60 25.58 1.39
C HIS A 183 -11.30 25.25 2.16
N ASP A 184 -10.86 23.99 2.12
CA ASP A 184 -9.62 23.49 2.73
C ASP A 184 -9.53 23.73 4.25
N TYR A 185 -10.68 23.76 4.93
CA TYR A 185 -10.73 23.78 6.38
C TYR A 185 -10.58 22.39 6.97
N TRP A 186 -9.73 22.29 8.00
CA TRP A 186 -9.50 21.06 8.74
C TRP A 186 -10.22 21.10 10.09
N TYR A 187 -10.77 19.96 10.47
CA TYR A 187 -11.45 19.75 11.74
C TYR A 187 -10.86 18.52 12.44
N LYS A 188 -10.61 18.64 13.74
CA LYS A 188 -10.33 17.52 14.64
C LYS A 188 -11.66 17.06 15.25
N CYS A 189 -12.01 15.81 14.99
CA CYS A 189 -13.18 15.13 15.50
C CYS A 189 -12.74 14.19 16.63
N ASP A 190 -13.08 14.54 17.86
CA ASP A 190 -12.72 13.83 19.09
C ASP A 190 -14.03 13.50 19.83
N ASP A 191 -14.60 12.32 19.54
CA ASP A 191 -15.95 11.94 19.93
C ASP A 191 -17.01 13.00 19.59
N ASP A 192 -17.68 13.58 20.60
CA ASP A 192 -18.67 14.64 20.47
C ASP A 192 -18.05 16.04 20.32
N VAL A 193 -16.74 16.17 20.48
CA VAL A 193 -16.00 17.42 20.44
C VAL A 193 -15.36 17.64 19.07
N ILE A 194 -15.94 18.55 18.29
CA ILE A 194 -15.41 18.96 16.98
C ILE A 194 -14.74 20.32 17.10
N THR A 195 -13.45 20.39 16.78
CA THR A 195 -12.66 21.63 16.85
C THR A 195 -11.96 21.92 15.54
N ARG A 196 -11.69 23.20 15.26
CA ARG A 196 -10.93 23.58 14.07
C ARG A 196 -9.45 23.19 14.26
N ALA A 197 -8.87 22.61 13.22
CA ALA A 197 -7.45 22.33 13.14
C ALA A 197 -6.82 23.11 11.97
N ASN A 198 -5.51 23.29 12.01
CA ASN A 198 -4.74 23.78 10.87
C ASN A 198 -3.92 22.64 10.25
N LEU A 199 -3.49 22.83 8.99
CA LEU A 199 -2.74 21.81 8.25
C LEU A 199 -1.46 21.37 8.98
N LYS A 200 -0.77 22.28 9.69
CA LYS A 200 0.45 21.95 10.44
C LYS A 200 0.16 20.97 11.59
N GLU A 201 -0.97 21.11 12.27
CA GLU A 201 -1.41 20.15 13.30
C GLU A 201 -1.72 18.78 12.70
N VAL A 202 -2.39 18.77 11.54
CA VAL A 202 -2.73 17.52 10.83
C VAL A 202 -1.47 16.78 10.40
N LEU A 203 -0.56 17.45 9.69
CA LEU A 203 0.69 16.84 9.18
C LEU A 203 1.70 16.51 10.29
N GLY A 204 1.55 17.12 11.48
CA GLY A 204 2.35 16.83 12.66
C GLY A 204 1.81 15.69 13.53
N SER A 205 0.66 15.11 13.17
CA SER A 205 0.04 14.03 13.94
C SER A 205 0.76 12.68 13.74
N GLU A 206 0.59 11.74 14.68
CA GLU A 206 1.11 10.36 14.57
C GLU A 206 0.24 9.51 13.61
N GLY A 207 -0.01 10.01 12.39
CA GLY A 207 -0.73 9.28 11.33
C GLY A 207 -0.08 7.95 11.04
#